data_AF-A0A534QDH3-F1
#
_entry.id   AF-A0A534QDH3-F1
#
_cell.length_a   1.000
_cell.length_b   1.000
_cell.length_c   1.000
_cell.angle_alpha   90.00
_cell.angle_beta   90.00
_cell.angle_gamma   90.00
#
_symmetry.space_group_name_H-M   'P 1'
#
loop_
_entity.id
_entity.type
_entity.pdbx_description
1 polymer ?
#
loop_
_entity_poly.entity_id
_entity_poly.type
_entity_poly.pdbx_seq_one_letter_code
_entity_poly.pdbx_strand_id
1 'polypeptide(L)'
;MRARGLLLLLLLAARGAAAHIVIIDPSHCAFDPVEIVALETGVEATVGPPAAADQLEIHWDVSTNGAQFNLMGVPPRSFVAAGVSGTFALPTFFSATFTHSGDLTATATLPVVFAMNGSTVAVPLMLTTGLAAAGGTIVAGAPIGPPTGDGRFTLVGITASSGLGPPFGPGMLSVRLSCLATPRPDPDQFAGQTTPLSGNLSSQALKLRAIFAPGGETPDFPGVPAMLRVTSGGTVVVTAYLPAGLPAHGRSLFIGRSDDGRAAVGVRTLHRSGQLSFLMAVRIQAATLPAASTTPVPVDITYEVGGFLSRMSLPFRVKRHGTRLLYP
;
A
#
# COMPACT_ATOMS: atom_id res chain seq x y z
N MET A 1 28.81 -14.64 50.91
CA MET A 1 27.47 -14.23 50.41
C MET A 1 27.55 -12.76 50.02
N ARG A 2 26.80 -12.30 48.99
CA ARG A 2 26.78 -10.93 48.40
C ARG A 2 27.54 -10.65 47.07
N ALA A 3 27.58 -11.61 46.14
CA ALA A 3 28.02 -11.29 44.76
C ALA A 3 27.11 -11.87 43.65
N ARG A 4 26.05 -12.61 43.98
CA ARG A 4 25.13 -13.21 42.99
C ARG A 4 23.84 -12.42 42.74
N GLY A 5 23.55 -11.40 43.56
CA GLY A 5 22.36 -10.55 43.39
C GLY A 5 22.54 -9.41 42.39
N LEU A 6 23.76 -8.90 42.23
CA LEU A 6 24.03 -7.72 41.40
C LEU A 6 24.00 -8.04 39.89
N LEU A 7 24.45 -9.24 39.50
CA LEU A 7 24.44 -9.67 38.10
C LEU A 7 23.01 -9.88 37.56
N LEU A 8 22.09 -10.36 38.40
CA LEU A 8 20.68 -10.51 38.01
C LEU A 8 19.98 -9.15 37.86
N LEU A 9 20.35 -8.14 38.67
CA LEU A 9 19.81 -6.78 38.55
C LEU A 9 20.34 -6.04 37.31
N LEU A 10 21.58 -6.29 36.89
CA LEU A 10 22.13 -5.76 35.63
C LEU A 10 21.54 -6.44 34.38
N LEU A 11 21.18 -7.72 34.46
CA LEU A 11 20.49 -8.44 33.38
C LEU A 11 18.99 -8.11 33.27
N LEU A 12 18.36 -7.61 34.34
CA LEU A 12 16.97 -7.14 34.31
C LEU A 12 16.81 -5.64 33.96
N ALA A 13 17.91 -4.89 33.88
CA ALA A 13 17.91 -3.48 33.46
C ALA A 13 18.02 -3.29 31.93
N ALA A 14 17.97 -4.36 31.13
CA ALA A 14 17.87 -4.29 29.68
C ALA A 14 16.40 -4.26 29.18
N ARG A 15 15.48 -3.74 30.00
CA ARG A 15 14.08 -3.54 29.62
C ARG A 15 13.87 -2.07 29.26
N GLY A 16 13.64 -1.85 27.97
CA GLY A 16 13.26 -0.57 27.41
C GLY A 16 14.45 0.22 26.89
N ALA A 17 15.05 -0.25 25.80
CA ALA A 17 15.46 0.71 24.79
C ALA A 17 14.15 1.35 24.31
N ALA A 18 13.72 2.41 25.00
CA ALA A 18 12.81 3.37 24.40
C ALA A 18 13.49 3.76 23.09
N ALA A 19 12.83 3.48 21.96
CA ALA A 19 13.29 3.95 20.67
C ALA A 19 13.64 5.43 20.87
N HIS A 20 14.94 5.76 20.73
CA HIS A 20 15.37 7.14 20.84
C HIS A 20 14.58 7.91 19.78
N ILE A 21 13.73 8.85 20.21
CA ILE A 21 13.02 9.74 19.29
C ILE A 21 14.10 10.62 18.66
N VAL A 22 14.65 10.18 17.53
CA VAL A 22 15.55 10.98 16.72
C VAL A 22 14.71 12.08 16.10
N ILE A 23 15.06 13.33 16.35
CA ILE A 23 14.45 14.46 15.64
C ILE A 23 14.83 14.29 14.18
N ILE A 24 13.84 14.03 13.33
CA ILE A 24 14.00 13.92 11.89
C ILE A 24 13.77 15.32 11.32
N ASP A 25 14.81 15.90 10.70
CA ASP A 25 14.64 17.14 9.93
C ASP A 25 13.54 16.96 8.87
N PRO A 26 12.73 17.98 8.56
CA PRO A 26 11.70 17.87 7.54
C PRO A 26 12.30 17.38 6.22
N SER A 27 11.63 16.42 5.59
CA SER A 27 12.02 16.01 4.25
C SER A 27 11.52 17.01 3.23
N HIS A 28 12.30 17.21 2.18
CA HIS A 28 11.86 17.89 0.98
C HIS A 28 11.83 16.91 -0.19
N CYS A 29 10.85 17.06 -1.06
CA CYS A 29 10.86 16.39 -2.35
C CYS A 29 10.10 17.17 -3.42
N ALA A 30 10.48 16.96 -4.67
CA ALA A 30 9.69 17.35 -5.82
C ALA A 30 9.01 16.10 -6.38
N PHE A 31 7.72 16.18 -6.72
CA PHE A 31 7.03 15.03 -7.32
C PHE A 31 7.64 14.70 -8.68
N ASP A 32 7.92 13.42 -8.93
CA ASP A 32 8.06 12.89 -10.28
C ASP A 32 6.79 13.25 -11.11
N PRO A 33 6.85 13.21 -12.45
CA PRO A 33 5.67 13.43 -13.28
C PRO A 33 4.49 12.59 -12.80
N VAL A 34 3.36 13.26 -12.56
CA VAL A 34 2.17 12.61 -11.99
C VAL A 34 1.44 11.86 -13.10
N GLU A 35 1.13 10.59 -12.87
CA GLU A 35 0.34 9.79 -13.80
C GLU A 35 -1.14 9.91 -13.42
N ILE A 36 -1.98 10.25 -14.38
CA ILE A 36 -3.44 10.30 -14.26
C ILE A 36 -4.01 9.32 -15.29
N VAL A 37 -4.86 8.39 -14.85
CA VAL A 37 -5.45 7.38 -15.74
C VAL A 37 -6.95 7.31 -15.50
N ALA A 38 -7.74 7.59 -16.55
CA ALA A 38 -9.17 7.29 -16.56
C ALA A 38 -9.37 5.87 -17.11
N LEU A 39 -9.77 4.96 -16.22
CA LEU A 39 -9.71 3.53 -16.49
C LEU A 39 -10.79 3.06 -17.49
N GLU A 40 -11.93 3.75 -17.55
CA GLU A 40 -13.03 3.40 -18.43
C GLU A 40 -12.84 3.91 -19.86
N THR A 41 -12.29 5.12 -20.00
CA THR A 41 -12.03 5.73 -21.31
C THR A 41 -10.66 5.37 -21.87
N GLY A 42 -9.76 4.85 -21.03
CA GLY A 42 -8.36 4.57 -21.39
C GLY A 42 -7.52 5.82 -21.60
N VAL A 43 -8.04 7.00 -21.25
CA VAL A 43 -7.33 8.27 -21.40
C VAL A 43 -6.31 8.41 -20.27
N GLU A 44 -5.08 8.63 -20.67
CA GLU A 44 -3.96 8.89 -19.76
C GLU A 44 -3.46 10.32 -19.94
N ALA A 45 -2.97 10.89 -18.85
CA ALA A 45 -2.24 12.15 -18.88
C ALA A 45 -1.08 12.10 -17.90
N THR A 46 -0.05 12.86 -18.24
CA THR A 46 1.07 13.11 -17.35
C THR A 46 1.10 14.58 -17.00
N VAL A 47 1.13 14.89 -15.71
CA VAL A 47 1.35 16.26 -15.24
C VAL A 47 2.83 16.58 -15.39
N GLY A 48 3.10 17.75 -15.96
CA GLY A 48 4.47 18.20 -16.24
C GLY A 48 5.38 18.13 -15.01
N PRO A 49 6.70 18.01 -15.24
CA PRO A 49 7.67 17.98 -14.15
C PRO A 49 7.54 19.25 -13.30
N PRO A 50 7.78 19.15 -11.98
CA PRO A 50 7.81 20.32 -11.11
C PRO A 50 8.95 21.26 -11.53
N ALA A 51 8.79 22.57 -11.31
CA ALA A 51 9.92 23.47 -11.37
C ALA A 51 10.87 23.20 -10.19
N ALA A 52 12.11 23.67 -10.29
CA ALA A 52 13.13 23.46 -9.24
C ALA A 52 12.70 24.03 -7.86
N ALA A 53 11.80 25.01 -7.85
CA ALA A 53 11.26 25.63 -6.64
C ALA A 53 9.99 24.95 -6.10
N ASP A 54 9.35 24.06 -6.87
CA ASP A 54 8.06 23.45 -6.52
C ASP A 54 8.29 22.19 -5.65
N GLN A 55 8.91 22.38 -4.49
CA GLN A 55 9.15 21.31 -3.52
C GLN A 55 8.04 21.30 -2.47
N LEU A 56 7.64 20.10 -2.09
CA LEU A 56 6.83 19.88 -0.90
C LEU A 56 7.74 19.56 0.29
N GLU A 57 7.27 19.92 1.47
CA GLU A 57 7.91 19.63 2.74
C GLU A 57 7.10 18.57 3.49
N ILE A 58 7.78 17.63 4.13
CA ILE A 58 7.17 16.55 4.92
C ILE A 58 7.74 16.60 6.33
N HIS A 59 6.88 16.86 7.31
CA HIS A 59 7.24 16.73 8.72
C HIS A 59 6.83 15.35 9.22
N TRP A 60 7.79 14.65 9.83
CA TRP A 60 7.60 13.31 10.38
C TRP A 60 7.39 13.41 11.89
N ASP A 61 6.29 12.87 12.39
CA ASP A 61 6.05 12.62 13.80
C ASP A 61 5.94 11.12 14.08
N VAL A 62 7.10 10.53 14.33
CA VAL A 62 7.22 9.09 14.64
C VAL A 62 6.47 8.72 15.92
N SER A 63 6.37 9.64 16.89
CA SER A 63 5.79 9.34 18.20
C SER A 63 4.29 9.05 18.12
N THR A 64 3.62 9.59 17.10
CA THR A 64 2.20 9.41 16.83
C THR A 64 1.93 8.62 15.55
N ASN A 65 2.98 8.05 14.93
CA ASN A 65 2.92 7.47 13.59
C ASN A 65 2.30 8.43 12.55
N GLY A 66 2.62 9.73 12.62
CA GLY A 66 2.03 10.78 11.78
C GLY A 66 3.00 11.43 10.80
N ALA A 67 2.50 11.77 9.62
CA ALA A 67 3.19 12.57 8.61
C ALA A 67 2.36 13.80 8.27
N GLN A 68 3.03 14.91 8.02
CA GLN A 68 2.41 16.17 7.65
C GLN A 68 3.02 16.66 6.33
N PHE A 69 2.21 16.70 5.28
CA PHE A 69 2.60 17.15 3.94
C PHE A 69 2.22 18.62 3.76
N ASN A 70 3.21 19.48 3.55
CA ASN A 70 3.06 20.89 3.26
C ASN A 70 3.39 21.17 1.79
N LEU A 71 2.37 21.63 1.06
CA LEU A 71 2.41 21.94 -0.37
C LEU A 71 2.12 23.42 -0.65
N MET A 72 2.20 24.31 0.35
CA MET A 72 1.89 25.74 0.14
C MET A 72 2.69 26.40 -0.99
N GLY A 73 3.92 25.92 -1.24
CA GLY A 73 4.77 26.40 -2.32
C GLY A 73 4.58 25.69 -3.67
N VAL A 74 3.69 24.69 -3.76
CA VAL A 74 3.51 23.88 -4.98
C VAL A 74 2.30 24.40 -5.78
N PRO A 75 2.51 25.08 -6.93
CA PRO A 75 1.42 25.61 -7.73
C PRO A 75 0.67 24.50 -8.49
N PRO A 76 -0.54 24.79 -9.01
CA PRO A 76 -1.19 23.92 -9.99
C PRO A 76 -0.29 23.69 -11.21
N ARG A 77 -0.16 22.43 -11.64
CA ARG A 77 0.73 22.05 -12.75
C ARG A 77 -0.07 21.60 -13.97
N SER A 78 0.42 21.95 -15.16
CA SER A 78 -0.25 21.63 -16.41
C SER A 78 -0.13 20.17 -16.80
N PHE A 79 -1.15 19.66 -17.47
CA PHE A 79 -1.12 18.39 -18.21
C PHE A 79 -1.85 18.56 -19.55
N VAL A 80 -1.66 17.58 -20.44
CA VAL A 80 -2.46 17.44 -21.66
C VAL A 80 -3.03 16.02 -21.69
N ALA A 81 -4.35 15.90 -21.84
CA ALA A 81 -5.07 14.64 -21.92
C ALA A 81 -5.82 14.60 -23.25
N ALA A 82 -5.52 13.65 -24.14
CA ALA A 82 -6.17 13.53 -25.45
C ALA A 82 -6.31 14.88 -26.22
N GLY A 83 -5.28 15.73 -26.17
CA GLY A 83 -5.26 17.05 -26.82
C GLY A 83 -5.93 18.19 -26.03
N VAL A 84 -6.56 17.91 -24.89
CA VAL A 84 -7.15 18.91 -23.99
C VAL A 84 -6.15 19.30 -22.91
N SER A 85 -5.84 20.60 -22.83
CA SER A 85 -5.01 21.14 -21.75
C SER A 85 -5.80 21.28 -20.44
N GLY A 86 -5.14 20.99 -19.33
CA GLY A 86 -5.69 21.21 -17.99
C GLY A 86 -4.60 21.44 -16.95
N THR A 87 -5.02 21.67 -15.71
CA THR A 87 -4.14 21.75 -14.54
C THR A 87 -4.57 20.81 -13.44
N PHE A 88 -3.58 20.32 -12.70
CA PHE A 88 -3.70 19.42 -11.56
C PHE A 88 -3.14 20.10 -10.32
N ALA A 89 -3.88 20.06 -9.22
CA ALA A 89 -3.42 20.57 -7.94
C ALA A 89 -3.85 19.66 -6.78
N LEU A 90 -2.94 19.48 -5.82
CA LEU A 90 -3.24 18.86 -4.54
C LEU A 90 -3.67 19.94 -3.53
N PRO A 91 -4.32 19.58 -2.42
CA PRO A 91 -4.50 20.49 -1.30
C PRO A 91 -3.14 21.05 -0.85
N THR A 92 -3.14 22.30 -0.37
CA THR A 92 -1.92 22.95 0.16
C THR A 92 -1.35 22.23 1.38
N PHE A 93 -2.16 21.40 2.02
CA PHE A 93 -1.80 20.69 3.23
C PHE A 93 -2.61 19.40 3.37
N PHE A 94 -1.97 18.32 3.83
CA PHE A 94 -2.68 17.15 4.34
C PHE A 94 -1.85 16.33 5.32
N SER A 95 -2.52 15.53 6.15
CA SER A 95 -1.88 14.61 7.10
C SER A 95 -2.07 13.16 6.67
N ALA A 96 -1.07 12.33 6.93
CA ALA A 96 -1.11 10.89 6.73
C ALA A 96 -0.60 10.16 7.98
N THR A 97 -0.91 8.87 8.11
CA THR A 97 -0.43 8.00 9.17
C THR A 97 0.45 6.88 8.62
N PHE A 98 1.49 6.49 9.36
CA PHE A 98 2.27 5.30 9.05
C PHE A 98 1.56 4.04 9.49
N THR A 99 1.72 3.01 8.69
CA THR A 99 1.55 1.63 9.12
C THR A 99 2.90 1.04 9.52
N HIS A 100 2.86 -0.12 10.15
CA HIS A 100 4.01 -0.90 10.59
C HIS A 100 5.00 -1.30 9.47
N SER A 101 4.65 -1.14 8.19
CA SER A 101 5.51 -1.43 7.03
C SER A 101 6.15 -0.19 6.42
N GLY A 102 5.97 0.98 7.03
CA GLY A 102 6.39 2.26 6.47
C GLY A 102 5.50 2.75 5.35
N ASP A 103 4.26 2.28 5.30
CA ASP A 103 3.27 2.82 4.38
C ASP A 103 2.51 3.98 4.96
N LEU A 104 2.21 4.95 4.11
CA LEU A 104 1.44 6.12 4.44
C LEU A 104 0.02 5.97 3.92
N THR A 105 -0.96 6.36 4.72
CA THR A 105 -2.34 6.58 4.25
C THR A 105 -2.82 7.93 4.74
N ALA A 106 -3.38 8.74 3.84
CA ALA A 106 -3.98 10.01 4.19
C ALA A 106 -5.07 9.82 5.26
N THR A 107 -5.11 10.72 6.23
CA THR A 107 -6.07 10.66 7.34
C THR A 107 -7.50 11.03 6.93
N ALA A 108 -7.65 11.66 5.77
CA ALA A 108 -8.92 12.04 5.18
C ALA A 108 -8.84 11.97 3.65
N THR A 109 -10.00 11.83 3.02
CA THR A 109 -10.12 11.95 1.56
C THR A 109 -9.75 13.35 1.11
N LEU A 110 -8.81 13.45 0.18
CA LEU A 110 -8.25 14.71 -0.28
C LEU A 110 -9.02 15.23 -1.51
N PRO A 111 -9.39 16.52 -1.55
CA PRO A 111 -9.95 17.13 -2.75
C PRO A 111 -8.82 17.48 -3.74
N VAL A 112 -8.58 16.59 -4.70
CA VAL A 112 -7.58 16.81 -5.75
C VAL A 112 -8.23 17.57 -6.90
N VAL A 113 -7.71 18.75 -7.20
CA VAL A 113 -8.36 19.71 -8.10
C VAL A 113 -7.86 19.52 -9.54
N PHE A 114 -8.80 19.38 -10.46
CA PHE A 114 -8.58 19.36 -11.90
C PHE A 114 -9.26 20.57 -12.52
N ALA A 115 -8.54 21.39 -13.27
CA ALA A 115 -9.13 22.45 -14.08
C ALA A 115 -8.90 22.19 -15.57
N MET A 116 -9.96 22.10 -16.36
CA MET A 116 -9.91 21.74 -17.78
C MET A 116 -11.24 22.13 -18.44
N ASN A 117 -11.22 22.50 -19.72
CA ASN A 117 -12.41 22.92 -20.46
C ASN A 117 -13.24 24.02 -19.76
N GLY A 118 -12.57 24.97 -19.11
CA GLY A 118 -13.22 26.07 -18.38
C GLY A 118 -13.94 25.65 -17.10
N SER A 119 -13.82 24.39 -16.67
CA SER A 119 -14.42 23.86 -15.44
C SER A 119 -13.34 23.48 -14.42
N THR A 120 -13.67 23.57 -13.14
CA THR A 120 -12.82 23.11 -12.04
C THR A 120 -13.59 22.09 -11.21
N VAL A 121 -13.00 20.91 -11.03
CA VAL A 121 -13.61 19.78 -10.31
C VAL A 121 -12.67 19.31 -9.22
N ALA A 122 -13.18 19.19 -8.00
CA ALA A 122 -12.46 18.57 -6.89
C ALA A 122 -12.78 17.08 -6.84
N VAL A 123 -11.80 16.25 -7.21
CA VAL A 123 -11.92 14.80 -7.24
C VAL A 123 -11.50 14.25 -5.87
N PRO A 124 -12.39 13.55 -5.15
CA PRO A 124 -12.07 12.98 -3.84
C PRO A 124 -11.15 11.76 -3.99
N LEU A 125 -9.94 11.83 -3.43
CA LEU A 125 -8.98 10.72 -3.45
C LEU A 125 -8.42 10.44 -2.06
N MET A 126 -8.51 9.19 -1.62
CA MET A 126 -7.73 8.70 -0.49
C MET A 126 -6.35 8.27 -1.01
N LEU A 127 -5.30 9.02 -0.65
CA LEU A 127 -3.94 8.72 -1.09
C LEU A 127 -3.26 7.76 -0.10
N THR A 128 -2.62 6.72 -0.62
CA THR A 128 -1.86 5.75 0.18
C THR A 128 -0.64 5.25 -0.58
N THR A 129 0.43 4.87 0.10
CA THR A 129 1.52 4.08 -0.50
C THR A 129 1.21 2.59 -0.58
N GLY A 130 0.11 2.17 0.06
CA GLY A 130 -0.40 0.81 0.10
C GLY A 130 -1.21 0.41 -1.13
N LEU A 131 -2.44 -0.05 -0.89
CA LEU A 131 -3.39 -0.45 -1.92
C LEU A 131 -4.57 0.54 -1.91
N ALA A 132 -4.92 1.07 -3.08
CA ALA A 132 -6.15 1.83 -3.25
C ALA A 132 -7.07 1.07 -4.20
N ALA A 133 -8.35 0.99 -3.85
CA ALA A 133 -9.34 0.22 -4.60
C ALA A 133 -10.58 1.07 -4.90
N ALA A 134 -11.11 0.91 -6.12
CA ALA A 134 -12.42 1.42 -6.50
C ALA A 134 -13.07 0.43 -7.48
N GLY A 135 -14.32 0.08 -7.20
CA GLY A 135 -15.00 -1.01 -7.92
C GLY A 135 -14.19 -2.31 -7.81
N GLY A 136 -13.82 -2.90 -8.94
CA GLY A 136 -12.96 -4.09 -9.02
C GLY A 136 -11.47 -3.79 -9.26
N THR A 137 -11.09 -2.52 -9.39
CA THR A 137 -9.72 -2.12 -9.73
C THR A 137 -8.92 -1.82 -8.48
N ILE A 138 -7.70 -2.35 -8.41
CA ILE A 138 -6.74 -2.07 -7.34
C ILE A 138 -5.45 -1.54 -7.94
N VAL A 139 -5.03 -0.38 -7.45
CA VAL A 139 -3.71 0.21 -7.70
C VAL A 139 -2.85 0.07 -6.46
N ALA A 140 -1.53 -0.03 -6.64
CA ALA A 140 -0.58 -0.17 -5.55
C ALA A 140 0.45 0.95 -5.63
N GLY A 141 0.74 1.56 -4.49
CA GLY A 141 1.85 2.48 -4.31
C GLY A 141 3.13 1.74 -3.95
N ALA A 142 4.11 2.51 -3.49
CA ALA A 142 5.40 2.02 -3.03
C ALA A 142 5.73 2.67 -1.68
N PRO A 143 6.16 1.89 -0.67
CA PRO A 143 6.43 2.38 0.66
C PRO A 143 7.70 3.25 0.66
N ILE A 144 7.86 4.09 1.68
CA ILE A 144 9.11 4.85 1.90
C ILE A 144 10.23 3.96 2.50
N GLY A 145 9.82 2.87 3.17
CA GLY A 145 10.70 1.90 3.82
C GLY A 145 11.20 0.80 2.88
N PRO A 146 11.55 -0.39 3.42
CA PRO A 146 11.96 -1.54 2.63
C PRO A 146 10.94 -1.89 1.52
N PRO A 147 11.40 -2.40 0.35
CA PRO A 147 12.74 -2.93 0.09
C PRO A 147 13.77 -1.90 -0.41
N THR A 148 13.38 -0.68 -0.80
CA THR A 148 14.36 0.30 -1.32
C THR A 148 15.05 1.05 -0.19
N GLY A 149 14.30 1.49 0.83
CA GLY A 149 14.83 2.20 2.00
C GLY A 149 15.62 3.48 1.67
N ASP A 150 15.46 3.99 0.45
CA ASP A 150 16.16 5.15 -0.10
C ASP A 150 15.39 6.46 0.09
N GLY A 151 14.20 6.41 0.69
CA GLY A 151 13.30 7.55 0.84
C GLY A 151 12.37 7.77 -0.37
N ARG A 152 12.46 6.92 -1.40
CA ARG A 152 11.55 6.95 -2.54
C ARG A 152 10.22 6.32 -2.14
N PHE A 153 9.12 7.00 -2.42
CA PHE A 153 7.78 6.45 -2.21
C PHE A 153 6.86 6.83 -3.37
N THR A 154 5.76 6.09 -3.48
CA THR A 154 4.69 6.37 -4.44
C THR A 154 3.36 6.35 -3.70
N LEU A 155 2.69 7.50 -3.65
CA LEU A 155 1.27 7.61 -3.28
C LEU A 155 0.40 7.27 -4.50
N VAL A 156 -0.62 6.46 -4.27
CA VAL A 156 -1.69 6.17 -5.24
C VAL A 156 -3.04 6.52 -4.64
N GLY A 157 -3.95 6.97 -5.49
CA GLY A 157 -5.36 7.10 -5.16
C GLY A 157 -6.20 6.65 -6.34
N ILE A 158 -7.40 6.14 -6.05
CA ILE A 158 -8.39 5.82 -7.07
C ILE A 158 -9.78 6.16 -6.53
N THR A 159 -10.64 6.71 -7.39
CA THR A 159 -12.06 6.95 -7.10
C THR A 159 -12.93 6.19 -8.09
N ALA A 160 -14.13 5.78 -7.64
CA ALA A 160 -15.14 5.17 -8.49
C ALA A 160 -15.85 6.18 -9.40
N SER A 161 -15.86 7.45 -9.00
CA SER A 161 -16.55 8.54 -9.70
C SER A 161 -15.74 9.81 -9.55
N SER A 162 -15.07 10.21 -10.62
CA SER A 162 -14.30 11.46 -10.67
C SER A 162 -15.19 12.69 -10.85
N GLY A 163 -16.35 12.54 -11.50
CA GLY A 163 -17.20 13.67 -11.89
C GLY A 163 -16.57 14.58 -12.95
N LEU A 164 -15.46 14.16 -13.57
CA LEU A 164 -14.81 14.91 -14.64
C LEU A 164 -15.62 14.83 -15.94
N GLY A 165 -15.52 15.89 -16.76
CA GLY A 165 -16.00 15.87 -18.14
C GLY A 165 -15.01 15.17 -19.09
N PRO A 166 -15.29 15.19 -20.40
CA PRO A 166 -14.32 14.77 -21.41
C PRO A 166 -12.98 15.51 -21.28
N PRO A 167 -11.83 14.85 -21.55
CA PRO A 167 -11.73 13.51 -22.14
C PRO A 167 -11.69 12.37 -21.13
N PHE A 168 -11.48 12.63 -19.84
CA PHE A 168 -11.42 11.56 -18.83
C PHE A 168 -12.79 10.90 -18.60
N GLY A 169 -13.86 11.70 -18.58
CA GLY A 169 -15.21 11.24 -18.24
C GLY A 169 -15.43 11.08 -16.74
N PRO A 170 -16.69 10.88 -16.31
CA PRO A 170 -17.07 10.99 -14.90
C PRO A 170 -16.76 9.75 -14.05
N GLY A 171 -16.35 8.65 -14.69
CA GLY A 171 -16.14 7.35 -14.05
C GLY A 171 -14.82 7.24 -13.27
N MET A 172 -14.26 6.03 -13.24
CA MET A 172 -13.06 5.75 -12.45
C MET A 172 -11.83 6.55 -12.91
N LEU A 173 -11.15 7.15 -11.94
CA LEU A 173 -9.89 7.88 -12.13
C LEU A 173 -8.87 7.42 -11.10
N SER A 174 -7.66 7.09 -11.54
CA SER A 174 -6.51 6.85 -10.68
C SER A 174 -5.45 7.93 -10.86
N VAL A 175 -4.74 8.22 -9.77
CA VAL A 175 -3.63 9.17 -9.73
C VAL A 175 -2.46 8.51 -9.03
N ARG A 176 -1.25 8.68 -9.57
CA ARG A 176 0.00 8.20 -8.99
C ARG A 176 1.01 9.32 -8.86
N LEU A 177 1.53 9.49 -7.67
CA LEU A 177 2.45 10.56 -7.27
C LEU A 177 3.68 9.90 -6.64
N SER A 178 4.86 10.10 -7.22
CA SER A 178 6.10 9.59 -6.63
C SER A 178 7.02 10.73 -6.26
N CYS A 179 7.82 10.58 -5.21
CA CYS A 179 8.92 11.49 -4.94
C CYS A 179 10.01 10.80 -4.12
N LEU A 180 11.16 11.46 -3.99
CA LEU A 180 12.28 11.04 -3.17
C LEU A 180 12.42 12.00 -1.97
N ALA A 181 11.96 11.58 -0.79
CA ALA A 181 12.05 12.37 0.44
C ALA A 181 13.49 12.46 0.95
N THR A 182 14.01 13.68 1.09
CA THR A 182 15.38 13.94 1.59
C THR A 182 15.38 15.01 2.70
N PRO A 183 15.94 14.75 3.89
CA PRO A 183 16.51 13.47 4.34
C PRO A 183 15.45 12.37 4.42
N ARG A 184 15.85 11.10 4.29
CA ARG A 184 14.92 9.97 4.42
C ARG A 184 14.49 9.78 5.88
N PRO A 185 13.23 9.38 6.16
CA PRO A 185 12.84 8.96 7.50
C PRO A 185 13.54 7.65 7.89
N ASP A 186 13.67 7.39 9.19
CA ASP A 186 14.35 6.22 9.73
C ASP A 186 13.50 4.94 9.50
N PRO A 187 13.97 3.97 8.69
CA PRO A 187 13.21 2.76 8.39
C PRO A 187 13.20 1.73 9.53
N ASP A 188 14.06 1.86 10.54
CA ASP A 188 14.16 0.89 11.66
C ASP A 188 12.98 0.98 12.64
N GLN A 189 12.04 1.91 12.39
CA GLN A 189 10.84 2.15 13.19
C GLN A 189 9.65 1.26 12.78
N PHE A 190 9.79 0.48 11.70
CA PHE A 190 8.71 -0.32 11.12
C PHE A 190 8.71 -1.76 11.65
N ALA A 191 7.78 -2.05 12.56
CA ALA A 191 7.67 -3.34 13.25
C ALA A 191 6.51 -4.19 12.70
N GLY A 192 6.78 -5.07 11.74
CA GLY A 192 5.82 -6.09 11.32
C GLY A 192 6.47 -7.13 10.43
N GLN A 193 6.02 -8.38 10.52
CA GLN A 193 6.63 -9.48 9.80
C GLN A 193 5.57 -10.32 9.10
N THR A 194 5.84 -10.66 7.84
CA THR A 194 5.09 -11.68 7.11
C THR A 194 6.03 -12.82 6.75
N THR A 195 5.64 -14.03 7.13
CA THR A 195 6.28 -15.27 6.73
C THR A 195 5.38 -16.01 5.73
N PRO A 196 5.74 -16.06 4.43
CA PRO A 196 5.01 -16.88 3.47
C PRO A 196 5.13 -18.36 3.85
N LEU A 197 4.02 -19.10 3.79
CA LEU A 197 4.00 -20.53 4.12
C LEU A 197 3.87 -21.44 2.90
N SER A 198 3.10 -21.02 1.90
CA SER A 198 2.87 -21.78 0.67
C SER A 198 2.15 -20.93 -0.36
N GLY A 199 2.45 -21.15 -1.64
CA GLY A 199 1.77 -20.48 -2.76
C GLY A 199 1.51 -21.44 -3.90
N ASN A 200 0.33 -21.36 -4.49
CA ASN A 200 -0.04 -22.12 -5.67
C ASN A 200 -0.85 -21.25 -6.62
N LEU A 201 -0.28 -21.01 -7.80
CA LEU A 201 -0.89 -20.18 -8.84
C LEU A 201 -1.12 -21.03 -10.09
N SER A 202 -2.33 -20.96 -10.62
CA SER A 202 -2.81 -21.66 -11.82
C SER A 202 -3.84 -20.77 -12.51
N SER A 203 -4.20 -21.10 -13.76
CA SER A 203 -5.28 -20.40 -14.48
C SER A 203 -6.63 -20.41 -13.75
N GLN A 204 -6.86 -21.42 -12.90
CA GLN A 204 -8.10 -21.55 -12.14
C GLN A 204 -8.12 -20.66 -10.90
N ALA A 205 -7.00 -20.59 -10.18
CA ALA A 205 -6.92 -19.87 -8.93
C ALA A 205 -5.48 -19.62 -8.46
N LEU A 206 -5.35 -18.55 -7.69
CA LEU A 206 -4.32 -18.36 -6.68
C LEU A 206 -4.80 -18.95 -5.34
N LYS A 207 -3.91 -19.70 -4.68
CA LYS A 207 -4.02 -20.07 -3.26
C LYS A 207 -2.74 -19.66 -2.55
N LEU A 208 -2.87 -18.86 -1.50
CA LEU A 208 -1.74 -18.37 -0.72
C LEU A 208 -1.99 -18.63 0.76
N ARG A 209 -0.93 -19.00 1.49
CA ARG A 209 -0.92 -19.02 2.95
C ARG A 209 0.28 -18.27 3.45
N ALA A 210 0.08 -17.46 4.47
CA ALA A 210 1.14 -16.73 5.15
C ALA A 210 0.82 -16.60 6.64
N ILE A 211 1.84 -16.46 7.45
CA ILE A 211 1.70 -15.98 8.83
C ILE A 211 2.10 -14.52 8.82
N PHE A 212 1.33 -13.67 9.48
CA PHE A 212 1.77 -12.32 9.77
C PHE A 212 1.69 -12.03 11.26
N ALA A 213 2.65 -11.22 11.70
CA ALA A 213 2.77 -10.73 13.06
C ALA A 213 2.86 -9.20 12.99
N PRO A 214 1.80 -8.48 13.37
CA PRO A 214 1.71 -7.03 13.19
C PRO A 214 2.66 -6.22 14.06
N GLY A 215 3.38 -6.84 15.00
CA GLY A 215 4.44 -6.19 15.80
C GLY A 215 3.95 -5.11 16.79
N GLY A 216 2.68 -4.70 16.71
CA GLY A 216 2.06 -3.68 17.55
C GLY A 216 0.54 -3.83 17.61
N GLU A 217 -0.17 -2.89 16.98
CA GLU A 217 -1.64 -2.78 17.04
C GLU A 217 -2.37 -4.07 16.65
N THR A 218 -3.53 -4.28 17.29
CA THR A 218 -4.39 -5.43 16.98
C THR A 218 -5.15 -5.14 15.68
N PRO A 219 -5.05 -6.01 14.67
CA PRO A 219 -5.75 -5.81 13.41
C PRO A 219 -7.27 -5.76 13.58
N ASP A 220 -7.94 -4.84 12.89
CA ASP A 220 -9.40 -4.75 12.82
C ASP A 220 -9.91 -5.42 11.54
N PHE A 221 -10.01 -6.76 11.58
CA PHE A 221 -10.43 -7.53 10.42
C PHE A 221 -11.85 -7.19 9.92
N PRO A 222 -12.87 -7.01 10.79
CA PRO A 222 -14.21 -6.67 10.33
C PRO A 222 -14.37 -5.21 9.89
N GLY A 223 -13.66 -4.27 10.50
CA GLY A 223 -13.84 -2.84 10.25
C GLY A 223 -13.01 -2.28 9.09
N VAL A 224 -12.00 -3.01 8.61
CA VAL A 224 -11.12 -2.55 7.52
C VAL A 224 -11.28 -3.45 6.28
N PRO A 225 -11.39 -2.86 5.06
CA PRO A 225 -11.40 -3.62 3.82
C PRO A 225 -10.20 -4.57 3.70
N ALA A 226 -10.43 -5.75 3.13
CA ALA A 226 -9.33 -6.65 2.77
C ALA A 226 -9.02 -6.53 1.28
N MET A 227 -7.75 -6.27 0.96
CA MET A 227 -7.27 -5.99 -0.38
C MET A 227 -6.07 -6.86 -0.71
N LEU A 228 -5.98 -7.34 -1.94
CA LEU A 228 -4.83 -8.10 -2.41
C LEU A 228 -4.57 -7.79 -3.87
N ARG A 229 -3.32 -7.50 -4.22
CA ARG A 229 -2.86 -7.34 -5.60
C ARG A 229 -1.63 -8.20 -5.82
N VAL A 230 -1.68 -9.03 -6.85
CA VAL A 230 -0.57 -9.87 -7.27
C VAL A 230 -0.11 -9.44 -8.65
N THR A 231 1.19 -9.26 -8.80
CA THR A 231 1.83 -8.90 -10.06
C THR A 231 3.01 -9.81 -10.37
N SER A 232 3.39 -9.89 -11.64
CA SER A 232 4.64 -10.51 -12.07
C SER A 232 5.18 -9.72 -13.25
N GLY A 233 6.43 -9.24 -13.14
CA GLY A 233 7.04 -8.38 -14.17
C GLY A 233 6.20 -7.13 -14.49
N GLY A 234 5.53 -6.55 -13.48
CA GLY A 234 4.64 -5.39 -13.64
C GLY A 234 3.23 -5.71 -14.16
N THR A 235 2.98 -6.93 -14.64
CA THR A 235 1.65 -7.34 -15.11
C THR A 235 0.77 -7.80 -13.95
N VAL A 236 -0.48 -7.35 -13.88
CA VAL A 236 -1.45 -7.80 -12.87
C VAL A 236 -1.86 -9.25 -13.16
N VAL A 237 -1.63 -10.11 -12.17
CA VAL A 237 -1.97 -11.54 -12.20
C VAL A 237 -3.38 -11.75 -11.68
N VAL A 238 -3.68 -11.19 -10.51
CA VAL A 238 -4.99 -11.29 -9.87
C VAL A 238 -5.14 -10.19 -8.81
N THR A 239 -6.37 -9.76 -8.55
CA THR A 239 -6.74 -8.85 -7.49
C THR A 239 -7.89 -9.42 -6.66
N ALA A 240 -8.00 -8.97 -5.41
CA ALA A 240 -9.18 -9.20 -4.58
C ALA A 240 -9.49 -7.95 -3.77
N TYR A 241 -10.75 -7.50 -3.83
CA TYR A 241 -11.27 -6.41 -3.02
C TYR A 241 -12.48 -6.90 -2.23
N LEU A 242 -12.39 -6.81 -0.91
CA LEU A 242 -13.44 -7.18 0.03
C LEU A 242 -13.76 -5.93 0.87
N PRO A 243 -14.66 -5.05 0.41
CA PRO A 243 -14.94 -3.77 1.06
C PRO A 243 -15.47 -3.93 2.49
N ALA A 244 -16.22 -5.00 2.76
CA ALA A 244 -16.78 -5.30 4.08
C ALA A 244 -15.79 -5.93 5.07
N GLY A 245 -14.50 -6.05 4.72
CA GLY A 245 -13.51 -6.71 5.56
C GLY A 245 -13.76 -8.20 5.74
N LEU A 246 -13.35 -8.73 6.90
CA LEU A 246 -13.48 -10.15 7.28
C LEU A 246 -14.33 -10.28 8.56
N PRO A 247 -15.63 -10.58 8.44
CA PRO A 247 -16.49 -10.87 9.58
C PRO A 247 -15.95 -11.98 10.49
N ALA A 248 -16.22 -11.85 11.79
CA ALA A 248 -15.85 -12.86 12.78
C ALA A 248 -16.73 -14.13 12.65
N HIS A 249 -16.08 -15.27 12.58
CA HIS A 249 -16.66 -16.61 12.59
C HIS A 249 -16.23 -17.36 13.84
N GLY A 250 -16.71 -16.90 14.99
CA GLY A 250 -16.28 -17.38 16.31
C GLY A 250 -15.14 -16.54 16.89
N ARG A 251 -14.41 -17.09 17.87
CA ARG A 251 -13.46 -16.30 18.68
C ARG A 251 -12.11 -16.02 18.03
N SER A 252 -11.69 -16.83 17.06
CA SER A 252 -10.32 -16.81 16.53
C SER A 252 -10.24 -16.95 15.02
N LEU A 253 -11.36 -16.84 14.32
CA LEU A 253 -11.46 -17.04 12.89
C LEU A 253 -12.28 -15.91 12.29
N PHE A 254 -11.78 -15.34 11.20
CA PHE A 254 -12.38 -14.25 10.45
C PHE A 254 -12.38 -14.65 8.98
N ILE A 255 -13.50 -14.49 8.29
CA ILE A 255 -13.62 -14.91 6.88
C ILE A 255 -14.41 -13.86 6.12
N GLY A 256 -13.82 -13.35 5.06
CA GLY A 256 -14.48 -12.50 4.08
C GLY A 256 -14.52 -13.17 2.70
N ARG A 257 -15.50 -12.76 1.89
CA ARG A 257 -15.62 -13.11 0.47
C ARG A 257 -15.89 -11.85 -0.32
N SER A 258 -15.40 -11.80 -1.55
CA SER A 258 -15.79 -10.72 -2.48
C SER A 258 -17.23 -10.91 -2.92
N ASP A 259 -17.87 -9.81 -3.34
CA ASP A 259 -19.29 -9.80 -3.76
C ASP A 259 -19.56 -10.73 -4.96
N ASP A 260 -18.57 -10.88 -5.84
CA ASP A 260 -18.62 -11.80 -6.99
C ASP A 260 -18.30 -13.27 -6.65
N GLY A 261 -17.99 -13.57 -5.38
CA GLY A 261 -17.64 -14.90 -4.89
C GLY A 261 -16.29 -15.45 -5.40
N ARG A 262 -15.51 -14.67 -6.14
CA ARG A 262 -14.24 -15.12 -6.73
C ARG A 262 -13.07 -15.10 -5.76
N ALA A 263 -13.12 -14.24 -4.74
CA ALA A 263 -12.11 -14.15 -3.71
C ALA A 263 -12.66 -14.58 -2.34
N ALA A 264 -11.83 -15.26 -1.57
CA ALA A 264 -12.06 -15.56 -0.17
C ALA A 264 -10.76 -15.37 0.61
N VAL A 265 -10.85 -14.67 1.73
CA VAL A 265 -9.74 -14.45 2.65
C VAL A 265 -10.18 -14.94 4.02
N GLY A 266 -9.40 -15.84 4.60
CA GLY A 266 -9.58 -16.33 5.95
C GLY A 266 -8.38 -15.98 6.81
N VAL A 267 -8.62 -15.47 8.00
CA VAL A 267 -7.58 -15.19 9.00
C VAL A 267 -7.91 -15.91 10.29
N ARG A 268 -6.92 -16.60 10.85
CA ARG A 268 -7.04 -17.30 12.13
C ARG A 268 -5.98 -16.83 13.10
N THR A 269 -6.38 -16.46 14.31
CA THR A 269 -5.46 -16.13 15.40
C THR A 269 -4.62 -17.35 15.76
N LEU A 270 -3.30 -17.17 15.86
CA LEU A 270 -2.36 -18.18 16.31
C LEU A 270 -1.95 -17.87 17.75
N HIS A 271 -2.14 -18.84 18.64
CA HIS A 271 -1.60 -18.78 20.00
C HIS A 271 -0.25 -19.49 20.02
N ARG A 272 0.82 -18.80 19.64
CA ARG A 272 2.19 -19.31 19.79
C ARG A 272 3.05 -18.25 20.47
N SER A 273 3.69 -18.65 21.57
CA SER A 273 4.89 -18.00 22.13
C SER A 273 4.86 -16.47 22.24
N GLY A 274 3.96 -15.94 23.09
CA GLY A 274 4.04 -14.56 23.60
C GLY A 274 3.84 -13.40 22.60
N GLN A 275 3.75 -13.68 21.30
CA GLN A 275 3.55 -12.68 20.24
C GLN A 275 2.24 -12.93 19.51
N LEU A 276 1.45 -11.88 19.31
CA LEU A 276 0.22 -11.96 18.54
C LEU A 276 0.56 -12.20 17.06
N SER A 277 0.11 -13.34 16.53
CA SER A 277 0.34 -13.76 15.14
C SER A 277 -0.95 -14.31 14.54
N PHE A 278 -1.05 -14.25 13.21
CA PHE A 278 -2.23 -14.66 12.49
C PHE A 278 -1.86 -15.52 11.28
N LEU A 279 -2.59 -16.61 11.06
CA LEU A 279 -2.52 -17.40 9.84
C LEU A 279 -3.53 -16.86 8.84
N MET A 280 -3.04 -16.36 7.72
CA MET A 280 -3.86 -15.99 6.57
C MET A 280 -3.92 -17.13 5.56
N ALA A 281 -5.09 -17.36 4.99
CA ALA A 281 -5.33 -18.19 3.84
C ALA A 281 -6.16 -17.44 2.81
N VAL A 282 -5.67 -17.35 1.59
CA VAL A 282 -6.32 -16.63 0.49
C VAL A 282 -6.60 -17.61 -0.64
N ARG A 283 -7.78 -17.47 -1.24
CA ARG A 283 -8.12 -18.10 -2.52
C ARG A 283 -8.73 -17.04 -3.42
N ILE A 284 -8.17 -16.85 -4.61
CA ILE A 284 -8.75 -15.99 -5.65
C ILE A 284 -8.84 -16.77 -6.94
N GLN A 285 -10.01 -16.77 -7.57
CA GLN A 285 -10.27 -17.46 -8.83
C GLN A 285 -9.82 -16.63 -10.04
N ALA A 286 -9.74 -17.29 -11.21
CA ALA A 286 -9.49 -16.66 -12.50
C ALA A 286 -8.18 -15.84 -12.55
N ALA A 287 -7.09 -16.40 -12.04
CA ALA A 287 -5.79 -15.76 -12.10
C ALA A 287 -5.14 -15.92 -13.47
N THR A 288 -4.49 -14.87 -13.97
CA THR A 288 -3.71 -14.92 -15.21
C THR A 288 -2.33 -15.49 -14.91
N LEU A 289 -1.98 -16.63 -15.50
CA LEU A 289 -0.65 -17.20 -15.33
C LEU A 289 0.40 -16.30 -16.02
N PRO A 290 1.45 -15.86 -15.30
CA PRO A 290 2.56 -15.14 -15.91
C PRO A 290 3.24 -15.99 -16.99
N ALA A 291 3.69 -15.35 -18.07
CA ALA A 291 4.60 -15.98 -19.00
C ALA A 291 5.92 -16.31 -18.27
N ALA A 292 6.34 -17.57 -18.31
CA ALA A 292 7.58 -18.00 -17.67
C ALA A 292 8.79 -17.58 -18.53
N SER A 293 9.21 -16.33 -18.41
CA SER A 293 10.45 -15.83 -19.05
C SER A 293 11.71 -16.20 -18.26
N THR A 294 11.56 -16.50 -16.96
CA THR A 294 12.64 -16.93 -16.04
C THR A 294 12.17 -18.08 -15.16
N THR A 295 13.10 -18.80 -14.53
CA THR A 295 12.77 -19.80 -13.49
C THR A 295 13.79 -19.71 -12.35
N PRO A 296 13.36 -19.42 -11.11
CA PRO A 296 11.97 -19.22 -10.66
C PRO A 296 11.33 -17.94 -11.23
N VAL A 297 9.99 -17.96 -11.38
CA VAL A 297 9.18 -16.81 -11.79
C VAL A 297 8.94 -15.92 -10.57
N PRO A 298 9.38 -14.66 -10.56
CA PRO A 298 9.10 -13.74 -9.47
C PRO A 298 7.63 -13.33 -9.48
N VAL A 299 6.97 -13.47 -8.34
CA VAL A 299 5.59 -13.03 -8.14
C VAL A 299 5.55 -12.12 -6.92
N ASP A 300 5.15 -10.88 -7.16
CA ASP A 300 5.03 -9.85 -6.13
C ASP A 300 3.59 -9.82 -5.62
N ILE A 301 3.44 -9.85 -4.31
CA ILE A 301 2.17 -9.93 -3.62
C ILE A 301 2.13 -8.77 -2.64
N THR A 302 1.17 -7.87 -2.81
CA THR A 302 0.83 -6.84 -1.84
C THR A 302 -0.56 -7.12 -1.29
N TYR A 303 -0.73 -7.07 0.01
CA TYR A 303 -2.03 -7.27 0.63
C TYR A 303 -2.23 -6.39 1.85
N GLU A 304 -3.47 -5.98 2.06
CA GLU A 304 -3.92 -5.28 3.26
C GLU A 304 -5.07 -6.05 3.88
N VAL A 305 -4.93 -6.47 5.13
CA VAL A 305 -5.96 -7.24 5.84
C VAL A 305 -6.03 -6.79 7.29
N GLY A 306 -7.19 -6.27 7.70
CA GLY A 306 -7.39 -5.75 9.06
C GLY A 306 -6.47 -4.57 9.41
N GLY A 307 -6.12 -3.75 8.41
CA GLY A 307 -5.14 -2.67 8.55
C GLY A 307 -3.67 -3.12 8.51
N PHE A 308 -3.40 -4.42 8.43
CA PHE A 308 -2.05 -4.93 8.22
C PHE A 308 -1.72 -5.02 6.73
N LEU A 309 -0.93 -4.08 6.24
CA LEU A 309 -0.36 -4.05 4.89
C LEU A 309 0.99 -4.77 4.81
N SER A 310 1.19 -5.64 3.83
CA SER A 310 2.47 -6.30 3.63
C SER A 310 2.77 -6.60 2.17
N ARG A 311 4.07 -6.67 1.86
CA ARG A 311 4.63 -6.95 0.53
C ARG A 311 5.54 -8.16 0.61
N MET A 312 5.41 -9.05 -0.37
CA MET A 312 6.27 -10.22 -0.53
C MET A 312 6.64 -10.38 -1.99
N SER A 313 7.91 -10.68 -2.27
CA SER A 313 8.32 -11.20 -3.57
C SER A 313 8.67 -12.67 -3.41
N LEU A 314 7.90 -13.54 -4.07
CA LEU A 314 8.02 -14.98 -3.93
C LEU A 314 8.56 -15.61 -5.23
N PRO A 315 9.64 -16.41 -5.17
CA PRO A 315 10.16 -17.13 -6.32
C PRO A 315 9.34 -18.39 -6.59
N PHE A 316 8.33 -18.30 -7.46
CA PHE A 316 7.50 -19.47 -7.82
C PHE A 316 8.21 -20.37 -8.82
N ARG A 317 8.22 -21.67 -8.55
CA ARG A 317 8.75 -22.69 -9.47
C ARG A 317 7.69 -23.13 -10.47
N VAL A 318 8.09 -23.21 -11.73
CA VAL A 318 7.23 -23.78 -12.79
C VAL A 318 7.05 -25.28 -12.58
N LYS A 319 5.81 -25.75 -12.66
CA LYS A 319 5.40 -27.14 -12.54
C LYS A 319 4.37 -27.48 -13.62
N ARG A 320 4.14 -28.78 -13.83
CA ARG A 320 3.13 -29.31 -14.79
C ARG A 320 3.20 -28.64 -16.16
N HIS A 321 4.39 -28.64 -16.76
CA HIS A 321 4.63 -28.08 -18.11
C HIS A 321 4.15 -26.63 -18.28
N GLY A 322 4.31 -25.77 -17.26
CA GLY A 322 3.96 -24.34 -17.36
C GLY A 322 2.54 -23.99 -16.89
N THR A 323 1.68 -24.98 -16.63
CA THR A 323 0.27 -24.74 -16.25
C THR A 323 0.09 -24.44 -14.75
N ARG A 324 1.17 -24.52 -13.97
CA ARG A 324 1.13 -24.30 -12.52
C ARG A 324 2.44 -23.73 -12.01
N LEU A 325 2.32 -22.77 -11.11
CA LEU A 325 3.42 -22.15 -10.38
C LEU A 325 3.28 -22.51 -8.89
N LEU A 326 4.38 -22.93 -8.25
CA LEU A 326 4.39 -23.34 -6.84
C LEU A 326 5.49 -22.62 -6.05
N TYR A 327 5.11 -22.05 -4.91
CA TYR A 327 6.00 -21.67 -3.82
C TYR A 327 5.82 -22.69 -2.68
N PRO A 328 6.92 -23.28 -2.15
CA PRO A 328 6.88 -24.36 -1.15
C PRO A 328 6.06 -23.98 0.08
#